data_AF-A0A921ZI50-F1
#
_entry.id   AF-A0A921ZI50-F1
#
_cell.length_a   1.000
_cell.length_b   1.000
_cell.length_c   1.000
_cell.angle_alpha   90.00
_cell.angle_beta   90.00
_cell.angle_gamma   90.00
#
_symmetry.space_group_name_H-M   'P 1'
#
loop_
_entity.id
_entity.type
_entity.pdbx_description
1 polymer ?
#
loop_
_entity_poly.entity_id
_entity_poly.type
_entity_poly.pdbx_seq_one_letter_code
_entity_poly.pdbx_strand_id
1 'polypeptide(L)'
;MNISRRELVIPVCMVAVFVLWISGSTGTTFIPNLTERCYRCLCYVSTKCDRSYGCAGGYCGPFNISRVYWVDAGKVVMKEDDPERNHEILILYCDCNGDGVTNCFDYMMVNGNGGYGCTTPLNNSENGRRWLQRYSECQL
;
A
#
# COMPACT_ATOMS: atom_id res chain seq x y z
N MET A 1 -11.90 34.91 52.79
CA MET A 1 -11.10 34.71 51.57
C MET A 1 -12.05 34.41 50.43
N ASN A 2 -12.38 35.40 49.60
CA ASN A 2 -13.37 35.26 48.54
C ASN A 2 -12.66 34.84 47.25
N ILE A 3 -12.83 33.58 46.83
CA ILE A 3 -12.33 33.11 45.54
C ILE A 3 -13.28 33.65 44.47
N SER A 4 -12.84 34.70 43.77
CA SER A 4 -13.51 35.21 42.57
C SER A 4 -13.46 34.15 41.49
N ARG A 5 -14.60 33.50 41.23
CA ARG A 5 -14.78 32.57 40.11
C ARG A 5 -14.62 33.37 38.80
N ARG A 6 -13.46 33.26 38.15
CA ARG A 6 -13.25 33.83 36.81
C ARG A 6 -13.83 32.85 35.81
N GLU A 7 -15.01 33.16 35.27
CA GLU A 7 -15.63 32.39 34.20
C GLU A 7 -14.74 32.50 32.96
N LEU A 8 -14.22 31.37 32.50
CA LEU A 8 -13.35 31.29 31.33
C LEU A 8 -14.24 31.40 30.07
N VAL A 9 -14.32 32.58 29.48
CA VAL A 9 -15.05 32.81 28.23
C VAL A 9 -14.14 32.43 27.06
N ILE A 10 -14.34 31.23 26.51
CA ILE A 10 -13.62 30.80 25.31
C ILE A 10 -14.41 31.28 24.08
N PRO A 11 -13.87 32.21 23.27
CA PRO A 11 -14.55 32.68 22.07
C PRO A 11 -14.75 31.53 21.08
N VAL A 12 -15.89 31.53 20.41
CA VAL A 12 -16.32 30.50 19.45
C VAL A 12 -15.25 30.22 18.39
N CYS A 13 -14.48 31.24 17.98
CA CYS A 13 -13.36 31.11 17.06
C CYS A 13 -12.26 30.17 17.58
N MET A 14 -11.95 30.20 18.88
CA MET A 14 -10.93 29.32 19.47
C MET A 14 -11.43 27.88 19.58
N VAL A 15 -12.72 27.65 19.82
CA VAL A 15 -13.32 26.31 19.78
C VAL A 15 -13.32 25.75 18.35
N ALA A 16 -13.69 26.56 17.36
CA ALA A 16 -13.72 26.16 15.95
C ALA A 16 -12.33 25.80 15.42
N VAL A 17 -11.30 26.58 15.79
CA VAL A 17 -9.90 26.26 15.46
C VAL A 17 -9.51 24.93 16.11
N PHE A 18 -9.84 24.69 17.38
CA PHE A 18 -9.50 23.45 18.07
C PHE A 18 -10.18 22.22 17.44
N VAL A 19 -11.44 22.33 17.03
CA VAL A 19 -12.18 21.26 16.33
C VAL A 19 -11.57 20.98 14.95
N LEU A 20 -11.18 22.01 14.20
CA LEU A 20 -10.50 21.86 12.91
C LEU A 20 -9.15 21.15 13.05
N TRP A 21 -8.41 21.41 14.13
CA TRP A 21 -7.12 20.75 14.42
C TRP A 21 -7.28 19.27 14.82
N ILE A 22 -8.31 18.91 15.59
CA ILE A 22 -8.54 17.51 16.00
C ILE A 22 -9.07 16.67 14.82
N SER A 23 -9.84 17.28 13.92
CA SER A 23 -10.49 16.58 12.80
C SER A 23 -9.58 16.44 11.57
N GLY A 24 -8.43 17.12 11.56
CA GLY A 24 -7.58 17.32 10.37
C GLY A 24 -6.58 16.20 10.04
N SER A 25 -6.55 15.06 10.75
CA SER A 25 -5.53 14.04 10.50
C SER A 25 -5.99 12.62 10.84
N THR A 26 -6.88 12.05 10.03
CA THR A 26 -6.97 10.60 9.87
C THR A 26 -6.64 10.24 8.43
N GLY A 27 -5.36 10.36 8.08
CA GLY A 27 -4.81 9.97 6.79
C GLY A 27 -4.64 8.46 6.66
N THR A 28 -5.70 7.67 6.84
CA THR A 28 -5.71 6.26 6.41
C THR A 28 -6.40 6.19 5.06
N THR A 29 -5.63 6.20 3.98
CA THR A 29 -6.09 5.80 2.65
C THR A 29 -6.48 4.33 2.70
N PHE A 30 -7.77 4.05 2.94
CA PHE A 30 -8.32 2.71 2.89
C PHE A 30 -8.50 2.31 1.43
N ILE A 31 -7.67 1.41 0.95
CA ILE A 31 -7.82 0.77 -0.35
C ILE A 31 -8.87 -0.34 -0.16
N PRO A 32 -10.07 -0.23 -0.74
CA PRO A 32 -11.24 -1.02 -0.33
C PRO A 32 -11.07 -2.54 -0.45
N ASN A 33 -10.04 -3.02 -1.16
CA ASN A 33 -9.83 -4.44 -1.44
C ASN A 33 -8.38 -4.93 -1.22
N LEU A 34 -7.58 -4.22 -0.43
CA LEU A 34 -6.21 -4.63 -0.10
C LEU A 34 -6.04 -4.81 1.41
N THR A 35 -6.18 -6.07 1.86
CA THR A 35 -6.16 -6.43 3.28
C THR A 35 -4.77 -6.83 3.76
N GLU A 36 -4.56 -6.86 5.09
CA GLU A 36 -3.32 -7.38 5.69
C GLU A 36 -2.99 -8.81 5.23
N ARG A 37 -4.01 -9.65 5.05
CA ARG A 37 -3.83 -11.01 4.51
C ARG A 37 -3.27 -11.00 3.10
N CYS A 38 -3.74 -10.08 2.26
CA CYS A 38 -3.21 -9.90 0.92
C CYS A 38 -1.73 -9.47 0.96
N TYR A 39 -1.36 -8.48 1.77
CA TYR A 39 0.05 -8.07 1.90
C TYR A 39 0.97 -9.21 2.35
N ARG A 40 0.51 -10.03 3.31
CA ARG A 40 1.26 -11.23 3.75
C ARG A 40 1.41 -12.23 2.61
N CYS A 41 0.36 -12.43 1.81
CA CYS A 41 0.42 -13.30 0.65
C CYS A 41 1.39 -12.78 -0.42
N LEU A 42 1.32 -11.50 -0.82
CA LEU A 42 2.19 -10.91 -1.84
C LEU A 42 3.68 -11.06 -1.47
N CYS A 43 3.99 -10.82 -0.21
CA CYS A 43 5.32 -11.02 0.36
C CYS A 43 5.76 -12.51 0.31
N TYR A 44 4.84 -13.43 0.65
CA TYR A 44 5.10 -14.87 0.58
C TYR A 44 5.34 -15.34 -0.86
N VAL A 45 4.50 -14.90 -1.79
CA VAL A 45 4.61 -15.24 -3.22
C VAL A 45 5.92 -14.75 -3.81
N SER A 46 6.32 -13.52 -3.48
CA SER A 46 7.54 -12.88 -3.97
C SER A 46 8.81 -13.63 -3.54
N THR A 47 9.07 -13.71 -2.23
CA THR A 47 10.36 -14.19 -1.69
C THR A 47 10.19 -15.17 -0.53
N LYS A 48 8.97 -15.64 -0.28
CA LYS A 48 8.59 -16.29 0.99
C LYS A 48 8.79 -15.38 2.20
N CYS A 49 8.59 -14.07 2.00
CA CYS A 49 8.83 -13.05 3.00
C CYS A 49 10.23 -13.03 3.59
N ASP A 50 11.24 -13.34 2.79
CA ASP A 50 12.63 -13.23 3.23
C ASP A 50 13.03 -11.76 3.36
N ARG A 51 13.12 -11.28 4.60
CA ARG A 51 13.50 -9.89 4.93
C ARG A 51 14.97 -9.60 4.64
N SER A 52 15.79 -10.63 4.46
CA SER A 52 17.19 -10.51 4.09
C SER A 52 17.40 -10.61 2.58
N TYR A 53 16.32 -10.76 1.81
CA TYR A 53 16.39 -10.79 0.35
C TYR A 53 16.94 -9.47 -0.16
N GLY A 54 18.13 -9.53 -0.75
CA GLY A 54 18.79 -8.37 -1.37
C GLY A 54 18.10 -7.97 -2.67
N CYS A 55 18.91 -7.63 -3.68
CA CYS A 55 18.40 -7.29 -5.01
C CYS A 55 18.82 -8.33 -6.05
N ALA A 56 17.88 -8.77 -6.87
CA ALA A 56 18.14 -9.64 -8.02
C ALA A 56 17.46 -9.04 -9.26
N GLY A 57 18.23 -8.80 -10.33
CA GLY A 57 17.68 -8.25 -11.57
C GLY A 57 17.00 -6.88 -11.44
N GLY A 58 17.39 -6.08 -10.44
CA GLY A 58 16.80 -4.76 -10.17
C GLY A 58 15.52 -4.76 -9.32
N TYR A 59 15.12 -5.94 -8.82
CA TYR A 59 14.01 -6.12 -7.88
C TYR A 59 14.56 -6.46 -6.50
N CYS A 60 14.03 -5.82 -5.45
CA CYS A 60 14.62 -5.85 -4.13
C CYS A 60 13.62 -6.15 -3.01
N GLY A 61 14.15 -6.72 -1.92
CA GLY A 61 13.43 -6.87 -0.66
C GLY A 61 12.36 -7.96 -0.68
N PRO A 62 11.59 -8.09 0.41
CA PRO A 62 10.67 -9.22 0.60
C PRO A 62 9.51 -9.25 -0.40
N PHE A 63 9.16 -8.11 -1.00
CA PHE A 63 8.12 -8.00 -2.03
C PHE A 63 8.67 -8.05 -3.46
N ASN A 64 9.99 -8.26 -3.61
CA ASN A 64 10.68 -8.33 -4.90
C ASN A 64 10.24 -7.21 -5.86
N ILE A 65 10.25 -5.95 -5.38
CA ILE A 65 9.74 -4.79 -6.14
C ILE A 65 10.86 -4.09 -6.88
N SER A 66 10.57 -3.56 -8.07
CA SER A 66 11.55 -2.77 -8.82
C SER A 66 11.69 -1.36 -8.22
N ARG A 67 12.84 -0.73 -8.48
CA ARG A 67 13.06 0.68 -8.08
C ARG A 67 12.03 1.63 -8.68
N VAL A 68 11.61 1.41 -9.93
CA VAL A 68 10.61 2.24 -10.61
C VAL A 68 9.25 2.11 -9.93
N TYR A 69 8.84 0.88 -9.62
CA TYR A 69 7.58 0.63 -8.92
C TYR A 69 7.54 1.28 -7.53
N TRP A 70 8.64 1.19 -6.77
CA TRP A 70 8.76 1.89 -5.48
C TRP A 70 8.69 3.41 -5.63
N VAL A 71 9.33 3.93 -6.67
CA VAL A 71 9.32 5.34 -7.05
C VAL A 71 7.88 5.82 -7.33
N ASP A 72 7.13 5.06 -8.12
CA ASP A 72 5.76 5.40 -8.52
C ASP A 72 4.76 5.26 -7.38
N ALA A 73 5.02 4.34 -6.43
CA ALA A 73 4.25 4.18 -5.20
C ALA A 73 4.47 5.32 -4.18
N GLY A 74 5.04 6.45 -4.58
CA GLY A 74 5.30 7.59 -3.70
C GLY A 74 6.55 7.43 -2.83
N LYS A 75 7.45 6.50 -3.16
CA LYS A 75 8.66 6.19 -2.36
C LYS A 75 8.34 5.97 -0.89
N VAL A 76 7.25 5.24 -0.60
CA VAL A 76 6.90 4.94 0.79
C VAL A 76 8.08 4.23 1.44
N VAL A 77 8.44 4.74 2.59
CA VAL A 77 9.66 4.44 3.32
C VAL A 77 9.31 4.24 4.77
N MET A 78 10.18 3.54 5.48
CA MET A 78 10.04 3.42 6.93
C MET A 78 10.27 4.81 7.57
N LYS A 79 10.03 4.92 8.87
CA LYS A 79 10.04 6.19 9.62
C LYS A 79 11.32 7.03 9.45
N GLU A 80 12.37 6.45 8.88
CA GLU A 80 13.68 7.03 8.66
C GLU A 80 14.01 7.51 7.22
N ASP A 81 13.15 7.36 6.20
CA ASP A 81 13.45 7.94 4.87
C ASP A 81 12.45 9.03 4.40
N ASP A 82 12.82 9.74 3.32
CA ASP A 82 12.16 10.95 2.79
C ASP A 82 10.99 10.67 1.82
N PRO A 83 9.74 11.06 2.17
CA PRO A 83 8.50 10.72 1.47
C PRO A 83 8.04 11.74 0.39
N GLU A 84 8.74 12.84 0.14
CA GLU A 84 8.16 13.97 -0.61
C GLU A 84 8.31 13.89 -2.14
N ARG A 85 7.63 12.95 -2.80
CA ARG A 85 7.45 13.06 -4.26
C ARG A 85 6.05 12.66 -4.70
N ASN A 86 5.26 13.70 -4.94
CA ASN A 86 3.91 13.65 -5.51
C ASN A 86 3.96 13.26 -7.00
N HIS A 87 3.22 12.23 -7.42
CA HIS A 87 2.63 12.01 -8.75
C HIS A 87 1.55 10.91 -8.61
N GLU A 88 0.42 11.07 -9.30
CA GLU A 88 -0.79 10.24 -9.19
C GLU A 88 -0.55 8.72 -9.36
N ILE A 89 -1.06 7.93 -8.41
CA ILE A 89 -1.05 6.46 -8.45
C ILE A 89 -2.21 5.98 -9.36
N LEU A 90 -1.97 5.88 -10.66
CA LEU A 90 -2.87 5.22 -11.62
C LEU A 90 -2.70 3.68 -11.58
N ILE A 91 -2.67 3.09 -10.37
CA ILE A 91 -2.63 1.63 -10.16
C ILE A 91 -3.76 1.17 -9.23
N LEU A 92 -4.48 2.10 -8.58
CA LEU A 92 -5.44 1.77 -7.51
C LEU A 92 -6.76 1.14 -7.99
N TYR A 93 -6.95 0.95 -9.30
CA TYR A 93 -8.20 0.43 -9.85
C TYR A 93 -7.99 -0.35 -11.16
N CYS A 94 -7.06 -1.30 -11.13
CA CYS A 94 -6.83 -2.20 -12.27
C CYS A 94 -7.44 -3.56 -11.95
N ASP A 95 -8.53 -3.91 -12.64
CA ASP A 95 -9.05 -5.28 -12.72
C ASP A 95 -8.25 -6.01 -13.81
N CYS A 96 -7.25 -6.78 -13.38
CA CYS A 96 -6.31 -7.46 -14.25
C CYS A 96 -6.88 -8.74 -14.86
N ASN A 97 -7.81 -9.39 -14.15
CA ASN A 97 -8.38 -10.67 -14.57
C ASN A 97 -9.78 -10.53 -15.21
N GLY A 98 -10.37 -9.34 -15.19
CA GLY A 98 -11.68 -9.03 -15.77
C GLY A 98 -12.85 -9.59 -14.97
N ASP A 99 -12.68 -9.86 -13.68
CA ASP A 99 -13.73 -10.42 -12.83
C ASP A 99 -14.72 -9.36 -12.29
N GLY A 100 -14.47 -8.09 -12.60
CA GLY A 100 -15.28 -6.95 -12.18
C GLY A 100 -14.94 -6.42 -10.78
N VAL A 101 -13.92 -6.99 -10.10
CA VAL A 101 -13.55 -6.64 -8.73
C VAL A 101 -12.03 -6.55 -8.60
N THR A 102 -11.50 -5.34 -8.48
CA THR A 102 -10.08 -5.16 -8.09
C THR A 102 -9.83 -5.74 -6.70
N ASN A 103 -9.10 -6.84 -6.60
CA ASN A 103 -8.82 -7.60 -5.39
C ASN A 103 -7.34 -8.05 -5.31
N CYS A 104 -7.01 -8.91 -4.33
CA CYS A 104 -5.63 -9.35 -4.12
C CYS A 104 -5.00 -10.03 -5.34
N PHE A 105 -5.82 -10.70 -6.17
CA PHE A 105 -5.36 -11.33 -7.39
C PHE A 105 -4.81 -10.28 -8.37
N ASP A 106 -5.46 -9.14 -8.50
CA ASP A 106 -4.99 -8.06 -9.37
C ASP A 106 -3.70 -7.42 -8.87
N TYR A 107 -3.59 -7.20 -7.55
CA TYR A 107 -2.34 -6.74 -6.95
C TYR A 107 -1.20 -7.75 -7.15
N MET A 108 -1.51 -9.05 -7.13
CA MET A 108 -0.55 -10.11 -7.43
C MET A 108 -0.12 -10.09 -8.90
N MET A 109 -1.04 -9.85 -9.83
CA MET A 109 -0.76 -9.70 -11.25
C MET A 109 0.12 -8.47 -11.53
N VAL A 110 -0.18 -7.33 -10.89
CA VAL A 110 0.64 -6.12 -10.98
C VAL A 110 2.02 -6.34 -10.38
N ASN A 111 2.14 -7.02 -9.24
CA ASN A 111 3.43 -7.29 -8.61
C ASN A 111 4.28 -8.27 -9.43
N GLY A 112 3.66 -9.26 -10.08
CA GLY A 112 4.35 -10.24 -10.92
C GLY A 112 4.74 -9.73 -12.31
N ASN A 113 3.91 -8.88 -12.93
CA ASN A 113 4.14 -8.39 -14.31
C ASN A 113 4.66 -6.94 -14.38
N GLY A 114 4.56 -6.18 -13.30
CA GLY A 114 4.69 -4.72 -13.31
C GLY A 114 3.39 -4.02 -13.72
N GLY A 115 3.28 -2.72 -13.43
CA GLY A 115 2.05 -1.94 -13.63
C GLY A 115 1.50 -1.95 -15.06
N TYR A 116 2.37 -1.91 -16.08
CA TYR A 116 1.97 -1.94 -17.48
C TYR A 116 1.60 -3.35 -17.99
N GLY A 117 1.97 -4.40 -17.26
CA GLY A 117 1.78 -5.79 -17.66
C GLY A 117 0.63 -6.50 -16.96
N CYS A 118 -0.22 -5.78 -16.22
CA CYS A 118 -1.28 -6.31 -15.37
C CYS A 118 -2.11 -7.45 -16.00
N THR A 119 -2.54 -7.32 -17.26
CA THR A 119 -3.38 -8.34 -17.94
C THR A 119 -2.60 -9.50 -18.57
N THR A 120 -1.26 -9.47 -18.51
CA THR A 120 -0.43 -10.52 -19.09
C THR A 120 -0.51 -11.81 -18.26
N PRO A 121 -0.78 -12.99 -18.86
CA PRO A 121 -0.81 -14.23 -18.10
C PRO A 121 0.54 -14.56 -17.46
N LEU A 122 0.56 -14.77 -16.15
CA LEU A 122 1.77 -15.16 -15.42
C LEU A 122 2.23 -16.60 -15.74
N ASN A 123 1.35 -17.47 -16.23
CA ASN A 123 1.68 -18.87 -16.53
C ASN A 123 2.62 -19.06 -17.74
N ASN A 124 2.96 -17.97 -18.45
CA ASN A 124 3.82 -17.97 -19.64
C ASN A 124 5.30 -18.27 -19.33
N SER A 125 5.73 -18.17 -18.06
CA SER A 125 7.11 -18.49 -17.64
C SER A 125 7.12 -19.48 -16.47
N GLU A 126 8.23 -20.19 -16.28
CA GLU A 126 8.43 -21.02 -15.09
C GLU A 126 8.33 -20.19 -13.80
N ASN A 127 8.90 -18.99 -13.80
CA ASN A 127 8.83 -18.07 -12.67
C ASN A 127 7.38 -17.68 -12.34
N GLY A 128 6.60 -17.29 -13.33
CA GLY A 128 5.21 -16.91 -13.11
C GLY A 128 4.29 -18.10 -12.79
N ARG A 129 4.58 -19.32 -13.27
CA ARG A 129 3.91 -20.53 -12.77
C ARG A 129 4.18 -20.79 -11.29
N ARG A 130 5.43 -20.65 -10.84
CA ARG A 130 5.79 -20.75 -9.40
C ARG A 130 5.11 -19.65 -8.59
N TRP A 131 4.98 -18.46 -9.16
CA TRP A 131 4.27 -17.33 -8.56
C TRP A 131 2.79 -17.65 -8.31
N LEU A 132 2.09 -18.10 -9.36
CA LEU A 132 0.68 -18.54 -9.28
C LEU A 132 0.49 -19.69 -8.29
N GLN A 133 1.41 -20.66 -8.27
CA GLN A 133 1.38 -21.77 -7.33
C GLN A 133 1.47 -21.30 -5.87
N ARG A 134 2.39 -20.38 -5.55
CA ARG A 134 2.48 -19.84 -4.18
C ARG A 134 1.25 -19.03 -3.81
N TYR A 135 0.63 -18.34 -4.77
CA TYR A 135 -0.56 -17.56 -4.50
C TYR A 135 -1.75 -18.46 -4.12
N SER A 136 -1.91 -19.61 -4.79
CA SER A 136 -2.99 -20.55 -4.44
C SER A 136 -2.84 -21.16 -3.04
N GLU A 137 -1.64 -21.15 -2.45
CA GLU A 137 -1.40 -21.58 -1.08
C GLU A 137 -1.92 -20.57 -0.04
N CYS A 138 -2.19 -19.32 -0.42
CA CYS A 138 -2.62 -18.26 0.52
C CYS A 138 -4.08 -18.36 0.97
N GLN A 139 -4.92 -19.14 0.29
CA GLN A 139 -6.34 -19.36 0.63
C GLN A 139 -7.12 -18.04 0.87
N LEU A 140 -7.00 -17.10 -0.08
CA LEU A 140 -7.66 -15.78 -0.04
C LEU A 140 -9.05 -15.80 -0.67
#